data_AF-A0A662T7W2-F1
#
_entry.id   AF-A0A662T7W2-F1
#
_cell.length_a   1.000
_cell.length_b   1.000
_cell.length_c   1.000
_cell.angle_alpha   90.00
_cell.angle_beta   90.00
_cell.angle_gamma   90.00
#
_symmetry.space_group_name_H-M   'P 1'
#
loop_
_entity.id
_entity.type
_entity.pdbx_description
1 polymer ?
#
loop_
_entity_poly.entity_id
_entity_poly.type
_entity_poly.pdbx_seq_one_letter_code
_entity_poly.pdbx_strand_id
1 'polypeptide(L)'
;MSSRRFMNIEREIEKYWAKNRIVEKALHKKGNRGKFYFLDGPPYVTNPIHVGTAWNKIIKDAVLRYKRMNGYEVWARPGYDTHGLPIEVMVEKSLKIRKKKQIIDEVGLERFNEECRKIVYENLNILTDQFSSLGVWMDWSNPYVTLTDDYISSIWWGVKKIYEKGLLKRERRVFHWCPRCETVLSDHEVAQGYIDTKSPSIYVKFPILRKEREYLLIWTTTPWTLPSNVAVMVHPDLTYVKIKLKRTNEALILLKSRLGFVVNEPYEIVDEFDGRRLEGVKYVAPLSDLVPVQKDLNRGHRVVLSDKYVSEEEGTGCVHVAPEHGKEDFEVAMENGLPHIILVNEMGFFTKDAGKYAGKYIFDADEEIISDLKEKELLYKRETIIHKYPHCWRCKTPLFLRSTEQWVIKLTELRDELLKANENIRW
;
A
#
# COMPACT_ATOMS: atom_id res chain seq x y z
N MET A 1 37.19 -12.21 -31.87
CA MET A 1 36.36 -11.85 -33.06
C MET A 1 35.70 -10.49 -32.78
N SER A 2 35.90 -9.50 -33.65
CA SER A 2 35.47 -8.11 -33.42
C SER A 2 33.94 -7.95 -33.49
N SER A 3 33.36 -7.21 -32.55
CA SER A 3 31.92 -6.86 -32.48
C SER A 3 31.36 -6.31 -33.80
N ARG A 4 32.19 -5.64 -34.61
CA ARG A 4 31.82 -5.14 -35.95
C ARG A 4 31.40 -6.25 -36.91
N ARG A 5 31.93 -7.47 -36.78
CA ARG A 5 31.56 -8.60 -37.65
C ARG A 5 30.16 -9.13 -37.35
N PHE A 6 29.78 -9.19 -36.07
CA PHE A 6 28.46 -9.65 -35.66
C PHE A 6 27.36 -8.66 -36.04
N MET A 7 27.57 -7.35 -35.81
CA MET A 7 26.62 -6.32 -36.22
C MET A 7 26.37 -6.31 -37.74
N ASN A 8 27.39 -6.63 -38.55
CA ASN A 8 27.22 -6.75 -39.99
C ASN A 8 26.40 -7.99 -40.36
N ILE A 9 26.64 -9.13 -39.72
CA ILE A 9 25.85 -10.36 -39.93
C ILE A 9 24.38 -10.15 -39.53
N GLU A 10 24.13 -9.57 -38.36
CA GLU A 10 22.76 -9.31 -37.89
C GLU A 10 21.98 -8.45 -38.89
N ARG A 11 22.57 -7.34 -39.35
CA ARG A 11 21.96 -6.46 -40.37
C ARG A 11 21.71 -7.18 -41.69
N GLU A 12 22.61 -8.05 -42.12
CA GLU A 12 22.41 -8.85 -43.34
C GLU A 12 21.25 -9.83 -43.19
N ILE A 13 21.15 -10.50 -42.03
CA ILE A 13 20.07 -11.44 -41.72
C ILE A 13 18.73 -10.72 -41.58
N GLU A 14 18.68 -9.56 -40.92
CA GLU A 14 17.47 -8.72 -40.83
C GLU A 14 16.97 -8.31 -42.20
N LYS A 15 17.87 -7.82 -43.07
CA LYS A 15 17.54 -7.50 -44.47
C LYS A 15 17.02 -8.72 -45.22
N TYR A 16 17.62 -9.88 -45.01
CA TYR A 16 17.15 -11.13 -45.60
C TYR A 16 15.74 -11.51 -45.11
N TRP A 17 15.48 -11.40 -43.80
CA TRP A 17 14.17 -11.66 -43.22
C TRP A 17 13.10 -10.70 -43.77
N ALA A 18 13.40 -9.40 -43.83
CA ALA A 18 12.51 -8.39 -44.35
C ALA A 18 12.20 -8.62 -45.85
N LYS A 19 13.24 -8.77 -46.68
CA LYS A 19 13.09 -9.00 -48.13
C LYS A 19 12.24 -10.23 -48.45
N ASN A 20 12.39 -11.30 -47.68
CA ASN A 20 11.68 -12.57 -47.93
C ASN A 20 10.40 -12.74 -47.10
N ARG A 21 10.02 -11.73 -46.31
CA ARG A 21 8.86 -11.75 -45.39
C ARG A 21 8.88 -12.97 -44.46
N ILE A 22 10.06 -13.32 -43.93
CA ILE A 22 10.25 -14.56 -43.16
C ILE A 22 9.42 -14.54 -41.87
N VAL A 23 9.42 -13.42 -41.15
CA VAL A 23 8.69 -13.27 -39.88
C VAL A 23 7.19 -13.41 -40.11
N GLU A 24 6.64 -12.66 -41.07
CA GLU A 24 5.22 -12.73 -41.46
C GLU A 24 4.82 -14.17 -41.84
N LYS A 25 5.59 -14.83 -42.70
CA LYS A 25 5.36 -16.24 -43.07
C LYS A 25 5.40 -17.17 -41.85
N ALA A 26 6.31 -16.93 -40.90
CA ALA A 26 6.42 -17.73 -39.69
C ALA A 26 5.25 -17.49 -38.72
N LEU A 27 4.73 -16.27 -38.64
CA LEU A 27 3.58 -15.91 -37.81
C LEU A 27 2.27 -16.51 -38.36
N HIS A 28 2.11 -16.57 -39.69
CA HIS A 28 0.92 -17.13 -40.34
C HIS A 28 1.04 -18.61 -40.71
N LYS A 29 2.14 -19.27 -40.35
CA LYS A 29 2.34 -20.69 -40.65
C LYS A 29 1.33 -21.54 -39.86
N LYS A 30 0.45 -22.25 -40.56
CA LYS A 30 -0.41 -23.26 -39.95
C LYS A 30 0.42 -24.42 -39.40
N GLY A 31 0.08 -24.83 -38.18
CA GLY A 31 0.71 -25.95 -37.49
C GLY A 31 -0.04 -27.26 -37.73
N ASN A 32 0.66 -28.38 -37.68
CA ASN A 32 0.07 -29.72 -37.70
C ASN A 32 -0.16 -30.30 -36.30
N ARG A 33 0.35 -29.65 -35.25
CA ARG A 33 0.17 -30.04 -33.83
C ARG A 33 -0.87 -29.20 -33.08
N GLY A 34 -1.66 -28.42 -33.80
CA GLY A 34 -2.66 -27.52 -33.24
C GLY A 34 -2.09 -26.16 -32.82
N LYS A 35 -2.88 -25.41 -32.04
CA LYS A 35 -2.59 -24.03 -31.67
C LYS A 35 -1.83 -23.92 -30.36
N PHE A 36 -0.91 -22.98 -30.29
CA PHE A 36 -0.22 -22.57 -29.06
C PHE A 36 -0.45 -21.09 -28.84
N TYR A 37 -1.23 -20.75 -27.82
CA TYR A 37 -1.56 -19.37 -27.47
C TYR A 37 -0.57 -18.84 -26.45
N PHE A 38 0.09 -17.74 -26.80
CA PHE A 38 0.98 -17.02 -25.91
C PHE A 38 0.41 -15.64 -25.61
N LEU A 39 0.12 -15.40 -24.33
CA LEU A 39 -0.25 -14.09 -23.82
C LEU A 39 1.02 -13.38 -23.34
N ASP A 40 1.38 -12.29 -24.00
CA ASP A 40 2.51 -11.46 -23.57
C ASP A 40 2.12 -10.63 -22.35
N GLY A 41 2.99 -10.55 -21.33
CA GLY A 41 2.82 -9.57 -20.27
C GLY A 41 3.10 -8.17 -20.82
N PRO A 42 2.13 -7.22 -20.80
CA PRO A 42 2.29 -5.94 -21.47
C PRO A 42 3.25 -5.03 -20.69
N PRO A 43 4.37 -4.56 -21.26
CA PRO A 43 5.19 -3.52 -20.65
C PRO A 43 4.44 -2.18 -20.53
N TYR A 44 4.75 -1.42 -19.48
CA TYR A 44 4.35 -0.02 -19.37
C TYR A 44 5.08 0.84 -20.41
N VAL A 45 4.34 1.71 -21.10
CA VAL A 45 4.89 2.62 -22.12
C VAL A 45 5.55 3.88 -21.53
N THR A 46 6.45 3.70 -20.54
CA THR A 46 7.05 4.82 -19.80
C THR A 46 8.54 5.00 -20.05
N ASN A 47 9.33 3.93 -20.00
CA ASN A 47 10.79 4.01 -20.11
C ASN A 47 11.28 3.21 -21.32
N PRO A 48 12.43 3.60 -21.92
CA PRO A 48 13.12 2.76 -22.90
C PRO A 48 13.41 1.36 -22.36
N ILE A 49 13.60 0.39 -23.27
CA ILE A 49 13.96 -0.97 -22.87
C ILE A 49 15.30 -0.99 -22.11
N HIS A 50 15.40 -1.84 -21.10
CA HIS A 50 16.65 -2.15 -20.39
C HIS A 50 16.96 -3.65 -20.49
N VAL A 51 18.10 -4.07 -19.95
CA VAL A 51 18.57 -5.49 -20.04
C VAL A 51 17.56 -6.49 -19.48
N GLY A 52 16.77 -6.11 -18.47
CA GLY A 52 15.74 -6.95 -17.88
C GLY A 52 14.55 -7.17 -18.82
N THR A 53 14.04 -6.10 -19.45
CA THR A 53 12.97 -6.22 -20.46
C THR A 53 13.46 -6.95 -21.71
N ALA A 54 14.72 -6.75 -22.11
CA ALA A 54 15.31 -7.47 -23.23
C ALA A 54 15.41 -8.97 -22.94
N TRP A 55 15.95 -9.34 -21.77
CA TRP A 55 16.05 -10.73 -21.33
C TRP A 55 14.69 -11.43 -21.31
N ASN A 56 13.66 -10.77 -20.77
CA ASN A 56 12.29 -11.29 -20.76
C ASN A 56 11.76 -11.59 -22.17
N LYS A 57 11.94 -10.68 -23.13
CA LYS A 57 11.48 -10.85 -24.52
C LYS A 57 12.27 -11.91 -25.29
N ILE A 58 13.58 -11.98 -25.09
CA ILE A 58 14.44 -12.97 -25.75
C ILE A 58 14.09 -14.39 -25.31
N ILE A 59 13.83 -14.63 -24.01
CA ILE A 59 13.38 -15.94 -23.53
C ILE A 59 12.05 -16.33 -24.16
N LYS A 60 11.07 -15.40 -24.18
CA LYS A 60 9.77 -15.63 -24.82
C LYS A 60 9.96 -16.01 -26.29
N ASP A 61 10.76 -15.26 -27.04
CA ASP A 61 11.02 -15.54 -28.45
C ASP A 61 11.64 -16.92 -28.69
N ALA A 62 12.63 -17.32 -27.89
CA ALA A 62 13.26 -18.64 -27.98
C ALA A 62 12.24 -19.77 -27.83
N VAL A 63 11.35 -19.67 -26.84
CA VAL A 63 10.27 -20.65 -26.62
C VAL A 63 9.27 -20.65 -27.77
N LEU A 64 8.87 -19.47 -28.26
CA LEU A 64 7.91 -19.37 -29.36
C LEU A 64 8.47 -19.93 -30.67
N ARG A 65 9.74 -19.68 -30.98
CA ARG A 65 10.44 -20.30 -32.11
C ARG A 65 10.50 -21.81 -31.97
N TYR A 66 10.88 -22.31 -30.79
CA TYR A 66 10.89 -23.75 -30.52
C TYR A 66 9.52 -24.38 -30.77
N LYS A 67 8.42 -23.76 -30.31
CA LYS A 67 7.05 -24.24 -30.56
C LYS A 67 6.70 -24.22 -32.05
N ARG A 68 7.03 -23.15 -32.78
CA ARG A 68 6.83 -23.08 -34.25
C ARG A 68 7.60 -24.19 -34.98
N MET A 69 8.85 -24.42 -34.60
CA MET A 69 9.70 -25.47 -35.18
C MET A 69 9.17 -26.88 -34.88
N ASN A 70 8.50 -27.06 -33.74
CA ASN A 70 7.83 -28.31 -33.37
C ASN A 70 6.44 -28.50 -34.01
N GLY A 71 6.04 -27.64 -34.95
CA GLY A 71 4.81 -27.80 -35.73
C GLY A 71 3.55 -27.20 -35.09
N TYR A 72 3.67 -26.35 -34.07
CA TYR A 72 2.54 -25.61 -33.52
C TYR A 72 2.22 -24.35 -34.32
N GLU A 73 0.93 -24.03 -34.44
CA GLU A 73 0.44 -22.72 -34.89
C GLU A 73 0.53 -21.76 -33.69
N VAL A 74 1.58 -20.95 -33.65
CA VAL A 74 1.87 -20.09 -32.49
C VAL A 74 1.21 -18.72 -32.66
N TRP A 75 0.23 -18.42 -31.82
CA TRP A 75 -0.35 -17.09 -31.69
C TRP A 75 0.41 -16.31 -30.63
N ALA A 76 1.13 -15.26 -31.03
CA ALA A 76 1.96 -14.44 -30.15
C ALA A 76 1.80 -12.96 -30.48
N ARG A 77 0.87 -12.32 -29.80
CA ARG A 77 0.55 -10.89 -29.93
C ARG A 77 1.20 -10.11 -28.78
N PRO A 78 2.02 -9.08 -29.06
CA PRO A 78 2.58 -8.22 -28.01
C PRO A 78 1.50 -7.31 -27.42
N GLY A 79 1.74 -6.84 -26.19
CA GLY A 79 0.84 -5.94 -25.48
C GLY A 79 1.51 -4.67 -25.00
N TYR A 80 0.72 -3.63 -24.72
CA TYR A 80 1.20 -2.41 -24.06
C TYR A 80 0.21 -1.94 -22.99
N ASP A 81 0.73 -1.72 -21.78
CA ASP A 81 0.00 -1.11 -20.68
C ASP A 81 0.19 0.41 -20.76
N THR A 82 -0.93 1.10 -20.90
CA THR A 82 -0.97 2.51 -21.31
C THR A 82 -1.77 3.40 -20.37
N HIS A 83 -2.31 2.83 -19.30
CA HIS A 83 -3.09 3.57 -18.32
C HIS A 83 -2.37 3.70 -16.98
N GLY A 84 -2.92 4.56 -16.13
CA GLY A 84 -2.55 4.68 -14.74
C GLY A 84 -1.43 5.67 -14.48
N LEU A 85 -1.11 5.76 -13.19
CA LEU A 85 -0.25 6.78 -12.61
C LEU A 85 1.15 6.92 -13.23
N PRO A 86 1.84 5.87 -13.73
CA PRO A 86 3.15 6.07 -14.37
C PRO A 86 3.12 7.03 -15.56
N ILE A 87 2.07 7.00 -16.37
CA ILE A 87 1.88 7.92 -17.50
C ILE A 87 1.46 9.30 -17.00
N GLU A 88 0.50 9.36 -16.07
CA GLU A 88 0.05 10.62 -15.47
C GLU A 88 1.23 11.40 -14.86
N VAL A 89 2.12 10.74 -14.13
CA VAL A 89 3.31 11.36 -13.52
C VAL A 89 4.32 11.86 -14.58
N MET A 90 4.42 11.19 -15.73
CA MET A 90 5.26 11.65 -16.84
C MET A 90 4.72 12.95 -17.44
N VAL A 91 3.40 13.03 -17.63
CA VAL A 91 2.72 14.23 -18.10
C VAL A 91 2.76 15.34 -17.05
N GLU A 92 2.56 15.03 -15.78
CA GLU A 92 2.72 16.00 -14.69
C GLU A 92 4.11 16.64 -14.72
N LYS A 93 5.17 15.84 -14.92
CA LYS A 93 6.53 16.35 -15.05
C LYS A 93 6.74 17.22 -16.29
N SER A 94 6.20 16.83 -17.44
CA SER A 94 6.33 17.61 -18.68
C SER A 94 5.60 18.95 -18.58
N LEU A 95 4.43 18.95 -17.92
CA LEU A 95 3.61 20.14 -17.66
C LEU A 95 4.02 20.90 -16.39
N LYS A 96 5.05 20.44 -15.67
CA LYS A 96 5.55 21.02 -14.40
C LYS A 96 4.48 21.13 -13.30
N ILE A 97 3.50 20.23 -13.31
CA ILE A 97 2.43 20.13 -12.32
C ILE A 97 2.99 19.51 -11.04
N ARG A 98 2.66 20.11 -9.88
CA ARG A 98 3.11 19.65 -8.57
C ARG A 98 2.00 19.07 -7.71
N LYS A 99 0.76 19.52 -7.93
CA LYS A 99 -0.43 19.07 -7.19
C LYS A 99 -1.52 18.64 -8.17
N LYS A 100 -2.23 17.55 -7.87
CA LYS A 100 -3.31 17.05 -8.72
C LYS A 100 -4.42 18.07 -8.96
N LYS A 101 -4.70 18.91 -7.95
CA LYS A 101 -5.68 19.99 -8.09
C LYS A 101 -5.39 20.94 -9.26
N GLN A 102 -4.12 21.17 -9.62
CA GLN A 102 -3.74 22.00 -10.77
C GLN A 102 -4.17 21.36 -12.11
N ILE A 103 -4.27 20.04 -12.18
CA ILE A 103 -4.78 19.35 -13.38
C ILE A 103 -6.23 19.80 -13.64
N ILE A 104 -7.03 19.88 -12.58
CA ILE A 104 -8.45 20.26 -12.67
C ILE A 104 -8.59 21.76 -12.86
N ASP A 105 -7.90 22.55 -12.04
CA ASP A 105 -8.09 24.00 -11.95
C ASP A 105 -7.39 24.79 -13.08
N GLU A 106 -6.23 24.31 -13.57
CA GLU A 106 -5.38 25.07 -14.51
C GLU A 106 -5.32 24.43 -15.91
N VAL A 107 -5.24 23.09 -16.01
CA VAL A 107 -5.02 22.39 -17.29
C VAL A 107 -6.33 21.95 -17.94
N GLY A 108 -7.26 21.42 -17.15
CA GLY A 108 -8.45 20.72 -17.60
C GLY A 108 -8.18 19.22 -17.87
N LEU A 109 -9.13 18.37 -17.45
CA LEU A 109 -9.00 16.91 -17.57
C LEU A 109 -8.90 16.42 -19.02
N GLU A 110 -9.63 17.05 -19.94
CA GLU A 110 -9.62 16.69 -21.36
C GLU A 110 -8.22 16.88 -21.96
N ARG A 111 -7.66 18.08 -21.82
CA ARG A 111 -6.31 18.40 -22.28
C ARG A 111 -5.25 17.52 -21.62
N PHE A 112 -5.38 17.26 -20.32
CA PHE A 112 -4.45 16.36 -19.62
C PHE A 112 -4.49 14.93 -20.19
N ASN A 113 -5.69 14.41 -20.48
CA ASN A 113 -5.86 13.09 -21.08
C ASN A 113 -5.34 13.03 -22.53
N GLU A 114 -5.48 14.11 -23.30
CA GLU A 114 -4.90 14.23 -24.65
C GLU A 114 -3.37 14.18 -24.61
N GLU A 115 -2.74 14.91 -23.70
CA GLU A 115 -1.28 14.85 -23.50
C GLU A 115 -0.83 13.45 -23.06
N CYS A 116 -1.59 12.78 -22.18
CA CYS A 116 -1.34 11.38 -21.82
C CYS A 116 -1.37 10.47 -23.05
N ARG A 117 -2.42 10.57 -23.89
CA ARG A 117 -2.54 9.75 -25.11
C ARG A 117 -1.40 10.00 -26.08
N LYS A 118 -0.99 11.26 -26.25
CA LYS A 118 0.12 11.63 -27.14
C LYS A 118 1.42 10.96 -26.71
N ILE A 119 1.80 11.11 -25.43
CA ILE A 119 3.01 10.49 -24.89
C ILE A 119 2.96 8.96 -25.00
N VAL A 120 1.79 8.37 -24.76
CA VAL A 120 1.60 6.92 -24.90
C VAL A 120 1.92 6.44 -26.31
N TYR A 121 1.37 7.08 -27.35
CA TYR A 121 1.62 6.67 -28.73
C TYR A 121 3.07 6.90 -29.17
N GLU A 122 3.69 8.01 -28.74
CA GLU A 122 5.11 8.28 -28.97
C GLU A 122 5.99 7.16 -28.37
N ASN A 123 5.77 6.83 -27.09
CA ASN A 123 6.54 5.80 -26.40
C ASN A 123 6.25 4.38 -26.92
N LEU A 124 5.01 4.09 -27.30
CA LEU A 124 4.63 2.80 -27.88
C LEU A 124 5.39 2.52 -29.17
N ASN A 125 5.51 3.52 -30.05
CA ASN A 125 6.27 3.38 -31.30
C ASN A 125 7.76 3.12 -31.01
N ILE A 126 8.36 3.90 -30.12
CA ILE A 126 9.76 3.72 -29.70
C ILE A 126 9.99 2.32 -29.13
N LEU A 127 9.12 1.85 -28.25
CA LEU A 127 9.24 0.52 -27.64
C LEU A 127 9.05 -0.60 -28.66
N THR A 128 8.14 -0.43 -29.62
CA THR A 128 7.93 -1.40 -30.71
C THR A 128 9.18 -1.53 -31.57
N ASP A 129 9.81 -0.42 -31.93
CA ASP A 129 11.05 -0.42 -32.69
C ASP A 129 12.20 -1.05 -31.89
N GLN A 130 12.30 -0.70 -30.60
CA GLN A 130 13.33 -1.24 -29.72
C GLN A 130 13.19 -2.76 -29.54
N PHE A 131 11.99 -3.26 -29.22
CA PHE A 131 11.77 -4.69 -29.03
C PHE A 131 11.87 -5.49 -30.33
N SER A 132 11.39 -4.95 -31.44
CA SER A 132 11.52 -5.61 -32.74
C SER A 132 12.98 -5.70 -33.19
N SER A 133 13.81 -4.70 -32.86
CA SER A 133 15.25 -4.71 -33.14
C SER A 133 16.04 -5.78 -32.36
N LEU A 134 15.45 -6.38 -31.32
CA LEU A 134 16.03 -7.55 -30.64
C LEU A 134 15.86 -8.85 -31.45
N GLY A 135 15.24 -8.81 -32.62
CA GLY A 135 14.98 -9.97 -33.46
C GLY A 135 13.81 -10.83 -33.01
N VAL A 136 12.95 -10.32 -32.11
CA VAL A 136 11.83 -11.06 -31.53
C VAL A 136 10.68 -11.23 -32.54
N TRP A 137 10.22 -12.46 -32.75
CA TRP A 137 9.15 -12.79 -33.70
C TRP A 137 7.78 -12.86 -33.00
N MET A 138 7.16 -11.68 -32.88
CA MET A 138 5.78 -11.45 -32.47
C MET A 138 5.06 -10.59 -33.50
N ASP A 139 3.73 -10.51 -33.43
CA ASP A 139 2.92 -9.64 -34.29
C ASP A 139 3.00 -8.18 -33.86
N TRP A 140 4.13 -7.54 -34.15
CA TRP A 140 4.39 -6.13 -33.84
C TRP A 140 3.54 -5.15 -34.65
N SER A 141 2.92 -5.60 -35.75
CA SER A 141 1.97 -4.79 -36.54
C SER A 141 0.61 -4.63 -35.87
N ASN A 142 0.24 -5.55 -34.98
CA ASN A 142 -1.05 -5.54 -34.32
C ASN A 142 -0.88 -5.81 -32.82
N PRO A 143 -0.20 -4.95 -32.04
CA PRO A 143 -0.18 -5.07 -30.59
C PRO A 143 -1.58 -4.87 -30.01
N TYR A 144 -1.87 -5.47 -28.85
CA TYR A 144 -3.03 -5.02 -28.07
C TYR A 144 -2.62 -3.88 -27.15
N VAL A 145 -3.47 -2.86 -27.03
CA VAL A 145 -3.15 -1.62 -26.31
C VAL A 145 -4.28 -1.28 -25.37
N THR A 146 -3.99 -1.09 -24.09
CA THR A 146 -5.05 -0.98 -23.08
C THR A 146 -5.96 0.25 -23.23
N LEU A 147 -5.51 1.30 -23.93
CA LEU A 147 -6.32 2.50 -24.22
C LEU A 147 -7.34 2.34 -25.35
N THR A 148 -7.29 1.24 -26.10
CA THR A 148 -8.22 1.03 -27.21
C THR A 148 -9.63 0.72 -26.71
N ASP A 149 -10.64 1.20 -27.44
CA ASP A 149 -12.05 1.04 -27.06
C ASP A 149 -12.46 -0.43 -26.94
N ASP A 150 -11.94 -1.32 -27.79
CA ASP A 150 -12.20 -2.75 -27.72
C ASP A 150 -11.67 -3.37 -26.41
N TYR A 151 -10.47 -2.96 -25.99
CA TYR A 151 -9.86 -3.43 -24.75
C TYR A 151 -10.63 -2.90 -23.53
N ILE A 152 -10.95 -1.60 -23.53
CA ILE A 152 -11.73 -0.96 -22.46
C ILE A 152 -13.12 -1.62 -22.36
N SER A 153 -13.80 -1.84 -23.49
CA SER A 153 -15.11 -2.50 -23.53
C SER A 153 -15.06 -3.92 -22.94
N SER A 154 -13.97 -4.65 -23.20
CA SER A 154 -13.73 -5.97 -22.61
C SER A 154 -13.51 -5.91 -21.09
N ILE A 155 -12.81 -4.88 -20.58
CA ILE A 155 -12.70 -4.61 -19.14
C ILE A 155 -14.08 -4.33 -18.55
N TRP A 156 -14.88 -3.46 -19.17
CA TRP A 156 -16.24 -3.13 -18.71
C TRP A 156 -17.14 -4.36 -18.63
N TRP A 157 -17.06 -5.25 -19.64
CA TRP A 157 -17.73 -6.53 -19.60
C TRP A 157 -17.26 -7.38 -18.41
N GLY A 158 -15.96 -7.46 -18.15
CA GLY A 158 -15.39 -8.18 -17.01
C GLY A 158 -15.86 -7.62 -15.67
N VAL A 159 -15.81 -6.29 -15.49
CA VAL A 159 -16.32 -5.59 -14.30
C VAL A 159 -17.82 -5.88 -14.11
N LYS A 160 -18.61 -5.83 -15.18
CA LYS A 160 -20.04 -6.17 -15.14
C LYS A 160 -20.25 -7.61 -14.68
N LYS A 161 -19.45 -8.57 -15.16
CA LYS A 161 -19.54 -9.98 -14.74
C LYS A 161 -19.19 -10.16 -13.25
N ILE A 162 -18.20 -9.44 -12.76
CA ILE A 162 -17.83 -9.45 -11.33
C ILE A 162 -18.97 -8.85 -10.48
N TYR A 163 -19.58 -7.76 -10.96
CA TYR A 163 -20.74 -7.13 -10.33
C TYR A 163 -21.96 -8.05 -10.32
N GLU A 164 -22.30 -8.69 -11.45
CA GLU A 164 -23.40 -9.67 -11.57
C GLU A 164 -23.21 -10.88 -10.63
N LYS A 165 -21.96 -11.22 -10.28
CA LYS A 165 -21.62 -12.25 -9.28
C LYS A 165 -21.69 -11.76 -7.83
N GLY A 166 -22.01 -10.48 -7.60
CA GLY A 166 -22.04 -9.89 -6.25
C GLY A 166 -20.67 -9.66 -5.61
N LEU A 167 -19.58 -9.81 -6.38
CA LEU A 167 -18.20 -9.74 -5.88
C LEU A 167 -17.64 -8.31 -5.85
N LEU A 168 -18.26 -7.37 -6.56
CA LEU A 168 -17.86 -5.95 -6.58
C LEU A 168 -18.72 -5.16 -5.58
N LYS A 169 -18.12 -4.69 -4.49
CA LYS A 169 -18.81 -3.93 -3.44
C LYS A 169 -18.10 -2.63 -3.13
N ARG A 170 -18.87 -1.59 -2.78
CA ARG A 170 -18.33 -0.35 -2.22
C ARG A 170 -18.27 -0.50 -0.70
N GLU A 171 -17.06 -0.48 -0.16
CA GLU A 171 -16.81 -0.66 1.28
C GLU A 171 -15.81 0.38 1.77
N ARG A 172 -15.99 0.83 3.01
CA ARG A 172 -14.96 1.60 3.69
C ARG A 172 -13.94 0.64 4.28
N ARG A 173 -12.68 0.83 3.91
CA ARG A 173 -11.56 0.10 4.48
C ARG A 173 -10.40 1.05 4.69
N VAL A 174 -9.44 0.62 5.49
CA VAL A 174 -8.17 1.32 5.68
C VAL A 174 -7.20 0.85 4.60
N PHE A 175 -6.65 1.81 3.85
CA PHE A 175 -5.69 1.56 2.79
C PHE A 175 -4.44 2.40 3.01
N HIS A 176 -3.32 1.93 2.47
CA HIS A 176 -2.15 2.78 2.29
C HIS A 176 -2.48 3.89 1.31
N TRP A 177 -2.30 5.13 1.75
CA TRP A 177 -2.65 6.33 1.01
C TRP A 177 -1.40 7.17 0.77
N CYS A 178 -1.25 7.66 -0.46
CA CYS A 178 -0.18 8.59 -0.79
C CYS A 178 -0.70 10.04 -0.69
N PRO A 179 -0.25 10.87 0.27
CA PRO A 179 -0.72 12.24 0.42
C PRO A 179 -0.40 13.12 -0.79
N ARG A 180 0.69 12.82 -1.51
CA ARG A 180 1.07 13.54 -2.72
C ARG A 180 0.23 13.14 -3.93
N CYS A 181 -0.02 11.84 -4.11
CA CYS A 181 -0.75 11.32 -5.28
C CYS A 181 -2.26 11.29 -5.05
N GLU A 182 -2.73 11.58 -3.83
CA GLU A 182 -4.14 11.62 -3.43
C GLU A 182 -4.89 10.37 -3.91
N THR A 183 -4.33 9.20 -3.63
CA THR A 183 -4.89 7.91 -4.07
C THR A 183 -4.42 6.75 -3.20
N VAL A 184 -5.20 5.68 -3.24
CA VAL A 184 -4.90 4.39 -2.58
C VAL A 184 -3.79 3.65 -3.33
N LEU A 185 -3.01 2.86 -2.60
CA LEU A 185 -2.07 1.89 -3.16
C LEU A 185 -2.51 0.48 -2.83
N SER A 186 -2.28 -0.45 -3.76
CA SER A 186 -2.44 -1.88 -3.52
C SER A 186 -1.28 -2.45 -2.68
N ASP A 187 -1.51 -3.58 -2.01
CA ASP A 187 -0.48 -4.23 -1.18
C ASP A 187 0.81 -4.55 -1.97
N HIS A 188 0.67 -4.94 -3.24
CA HIS A 188 1.80 -5.20 -4.14
C HIS A 188 2.62 -3.93 -4.46
N GLU A 189 1.96 -2.77 -4.58
CA GLU A 189 2.65 -1.49 -4.78
C GLU A 189 3.34 -1.01 -3.51
N VAL A 190 2.75 -1.27 -2.34
CA VAL A 190 3.34 -0.94 -1.04
C VAL A 190 4.58 -1.79 -0.76
N ALA A 191 4.52 -3.09 -1.07
CA ALA A 191 5.63 -4.03 -0.88
C ALA A 191 6.93 -3.60 -1.59
N GLN A 192 6.83 -2.88 -2.69
CA GLN A 192 7.99 -2.36 -3.46
C GLN A 192 8.59 -1.07 -2.89
N GLY A 193 7.94 -0.48 -1.88
CA GLY A 193 8.22 0.87 -1.39
C GLY A 193 8.85 0.96 -0.01
N TYR A 194 9.18 -0.16 0.63
CA TYR A 194 9.76 -0.14 1.97
C TYR A 194 11.19 0.39 1.99
N ILE A 195 11.45 1.38 2.83
CA ILE A 195 12.79 1.93 3.08
C ILE A 195 13.05 2.05 4.58
N ASP A 196 14.31 1.94 4.99
CA ASP A 196 14.70 2.12 6.39
C ASP A 196 14.50 3.58 6.78
N THR A 197 13.67 3.79 7.80
CA THR A 197 13.23 5.11 8.27
C THR A 197 13.46 5.21 9.76
N LYS A 198 13.92 6.39 10.21
CA LYS A 198 14.01 6.72 11.63
C LYS A 198 12.66 7.27 12.09
N SER A 199 12.05 6.58 13.04
CA SER A 199 10.74 6.94 13.58
C SER A 199 10.85 7.18 15.09
N PRO A 200 10.07 8.11 15.66
CA PRO A 200 9.94 8.19 17.11
C PRO A 200 9.37 6.88 17.65
N SER A 201 9.81 6.45 18.82
CA SER A 201 9.26 5.32 19.58
C SER A 201 8.92 5.85 20.97
N ILE A 202 7.64 6.05 21.24
CA ILE A 202 7.19 6.71 22.47
C ILE A 202 6.32 5.81 23.32
N TYR A 203 6.44 6.00 24.64
CA TYR A 203 5.64 5.35 25.64
C TYR A 203 4.78 6.40 26.34
N VAL A 204 3.46 6.25 26.27
CA VAL A 204 2.50 7.26 26.67
C VAL A 204 1.59 6.73 27.76
N LYS A 205 1.44 7.51 28.83
CA LYS A 205 0.56 7.22 29.96
C LYS A 205 -0.86 7.65 29.61
N PHE A 206 -1.79 6.70 29.64
CA PHE A 206 -3.23 6.94 29.47
C PHE A 206 -3.90 6.90 30.85
N PRO A 207 -4.33 8.04 31.42
CA PRO A 207 -4.87 8.10 32.77
C PRO A 207 -6.16 7.28 32.91
N ILE A 208 -6.22 6.40 33.91
CA ILE A 208 -7.43 5.62 34.18
C ILE A 208 -8.49 6.52 34.83
N LEU A 209 -9.72 6.46 34.33
CA LEU A 209 -10.80 7.32 34.77
C LEU A 209 -11.13 7.06 36.25
N ARG A 210 -11.20 8.14 37.06
CA ARG A 210 -11.47 8.08 38.52
C ARG A 210 -10.41 7.29 39.32
N LYS A 211 -9.20 7.13 38.80
CA LYS A 211 -8.06 6.55 39.51
C LYS A 211 -6.91 7.56 39.49
N GLU A 212 -6.50 8.00 40.67
CA GLU A 212 -5.40 8.95 40.77
C GLU A 212 -4.08 8.25 40.47
N ARG A 213 -3.31 8.84 39.55
CA ARG A 213 -1.95 8.42 39.22
C ARG A 213 -1.83 6.95 38.78
N GLU A 214 -2.89 6.38 38.24
CA GLU A 214 -2.87 5.06 37.59
C GLU A 214 -3.05 5.22 36.08
N TYR A 215 -2.20 4.54 35.32
CA TYR A 215 -2.14 4.72 33.87
C TYR A 215 -2.03 3.37 33.15
N LEU A 216 -2.73 3.26 32.01
CA LEU A 216 -2.37 2.27 30.99
C LEU A 216 -1.14 2.80 30.27
N LEU A 217 -0.09 1.98 30.15
CA LEU A 217 1.11 2.39 29.42
C LEU A 217 1.01 1.90 27.98
N ILE A 218 0.98 2.84 27.03
CA ILE A 218 0.86 2.58 25.60
C ILE A 218 2.23 2.75 24.95
N TRP A 219 2.52 1.96 23.92
CA TRP A 219 3.63 2.19 23.01
C TRP A 219 3.13 2.53 21.60
N THR A 220 3.78 3.48 20.92
CA THR A 220 3.50 3.78 19.51
C THR A 220 4.73 4.35 18.81
N THR A 221 4.85 4.07 17.50
CA THR A 221 5.84 4.69 16.62
C THR A 221 5.26 5.82 15.76
N THR A 222 3.96 6.09 15.88
CA THR A 222 3.23 7.10 15.09
C THR A 222 2.48 8.07 16.01
N PRO A 223 3.19 9.00 16.70
CA PRO A 223 2.56 9.95 17.62
C PRO A 223 1.37 10.72 17.02
N TRP A 224 1.44 11.07 15.73
CA TRP A 224 0.38 11.73 14.97
C TRP A 224 -0.96 10.99 14.93
N THR A 225 -0.99 9.69 15.27
CA THR A 225 -2.24 8.91 15.37
C THR A 225 -2.94 9.05 16.73
N LEU A 226 -2.26 9.54 17.77
CA LEU A 226 -2.82 9.70 19.11
C LEU A 226 -4.01 10.69 19.18
N PRO A 227 -4.03 11.81 18.43
CA PRO A 227 -5.23 12.63 18.26
C PRO A 227 -6.46 11.87 17.77
N SER A 228 -6.29 10.75 17.06
CA SER A 228 -7.37 9.91 16.52
C SER A 228 -7.69 8.68 17.39
N ASN A 229 -7.13 8.60 18.60
CA ASN A 229 -7.36 7.47 19.50
C ASN A 229 -8.83 7.39 19.94
N VAL A 230 -9.39 6.17 20.00
CA VAL A 230 -10.77 5.93 20.47
C VAL A 230 -10.90 4.81 21.49
N ALA A 231 -9.92 3.91 21.58
CA ALA A 231 -9.88 2.82 22.55
C ALA A 231 -8.43 2.35 22.81
N VAL A 232 -8.28 1.42 23.74
CA VAL A 232 -7.05 0.64 23.93
C VAL A 232 -7.42 -0.83 23.81
N MET A 233 -6.67 -1.61 23.04
CA MET A 233 -6.87 -3.05 22.96
C MET A 233 -5.79 -3.81 23.75
N VAL A 234 -6.21 -4.90 24.39
CA VAL A 234 -5.37 -5.81 25.17
C VAL A 234 -5.72 -7.26 24.83
N HIS A 235 -4.76 -8.17 25.00
CA HIS A 235 -5.04 -9.60 24.80
C HIS A 235 -5.77 -10.16 26.03
N PRO A 236 -6.86 -10.93 25.87
CA PRO A 236 -7.63 -11.45 26.99
C PRO A 236 -6.83 -12.38 27.92
N ASP A 237 -6.05 -13.30 27.36
CA ASP A 237 -5.40 -14.40 28.10
C ASP A 237 -3.94 -14.15 28.48
N LEU A 238 -3.39 -12.97 28.17
CA LEU A 238 -2.03 -12.64 28.57
C LEU A 238 -2.01 -12.05 29.97
N THR A 239 -0.92 -12.27 30.71
CA THR A 239 -0.74 -11.75 32.06
C THR A 239 -0.22 -10.30 32.04
N TYR A 240 -1.03 -9.40 32.57
CA TYR A 240 -0.70 -8.01 32.82
C TYR A 240 -0.31 -7.80 34.28
N VAL A 241 0.44 -6.74 34.51
CA VAL A 241 0.88 -6.34 35.84
C VAL A 241 0.55 -4.88 36.06
N LYS A 242 0.19 -4.57 37.31
CA LYS A 242 0.19 -3.21 37.82
C LYS A 242 1.45 -3.03 38.65
N ILE A 243 2.34 -2.20 38.16
CA ILE A 243 3.54 -1.80 38.91
C ILE A 243 3.36 -0.43 39.51
N LYS A 244 4.05 -0.17 40.62
CA LYS A 244 4.15 1.13 41.26
C LYS A 244 5.60 1.61 41.20
N LEU A 245 5.82 2.75 40.55
CA LEU A 245 7.15 3.34 40.41
C LEU A 245 7.57 3.96 41.75
N LYS A 246 8.76 3.62 42.25
CA LYS A 246 9.21 4.09 43.58
C LYS A 246 9.52 5.59 43.59
N ARG A 247 9.94 6.16 42.45
CA ARG A 247 10.33 7.57 42.35
C ARG A 247 9.14 8.50 42.27
N THR A 248 8.16 8.15 41.45
CA THR A 248 7.00 9.00 41.21
C THR A 248 5.81 8.61 42.07
N ASN A 249 5.73 7.36 42.58
CA ASN A 249 4.53 6.81 43.21
C ASN A 249 3.33 6.71 42.23
N GLU A 250 3.60 6.71 40.92
CA GLU A 250 2.61 6.41 39.87
C GLU A 250 2.46 4.90 39.69
N ALA A 251 1.27 4.45 39.31
CA ALA A 251 1.02 3.07 38.92
C ALA A 251 0.88 2.93 37.41
N LEU A 252 1.61 1.98 36.83
CA LEU A 252 1.57 1.67 35.39
C LEU A 252 1.03 0.26 35.18
N ILE A 253 0.13 0.11 34.20
CA ILE A 253 -0.38 -1.18 33.74
C ILE A 253 0.20 -1.47 32.37
N LEU A 254 0.85 -2.63 32.27
CA LEU A 254 1.48 -3.16 31.06
C LEU A 254 1.60 -4.67 31.15
N LEU A 255 2.00 -5.30 30.05
CA LEU A 255 2.19 -6.73 29.97
C LEU A 255 3.42 -7.19 30.77
N LYS A 256 3.27 -8.28 31.54
CA LYS A 256 4.32 -8.79 32.44
C LYS A 256 5.63 -9.08 31.71
N SER A 257 5.55 -9.75 30.56
CA SER A 257 6.69 -10.14 29.74
C SER A 257 7.47 -8.93 29.17
N ARG A 258 6.85 -7.73 29.16
CA ARG A 258 7.47 -6.49 28.66
C ARG A 258 8.15 -5.66 29.74
N LEU A 259 7.99 -5.99 31.03
CA LEU A 259 8.54 -5.20 32.14
C LEU A 259 10.03 -4.89 31.97
N GLY A 260 10.85 -5.91 31.73
CA GLY A 260 12.31 -5.77 31.64
C GLY A 260 12.81 -4.99 30.42
N PHE A 261 11.96 -4.80 29.40
CA PHE A 261 12.29 -4.04 28.20
C PHE A 261 11.84 -2.58 28.28
N VAL A 262 10.73 -2.33 28.99
CA VAL A 262 10.06 -1.03 29.02
C VAL A 262 10.46 -0.21 30.24
N VAL A 263 10.52 -0.84 31.41
CA VAL A 263 10.65 -0.15 32.70
C VAL A 263 12.10 -0.22 33.19
N ASN A 264 12.78 0.92 33.11
CA ASN A 264 14.21 1.04 33.42
C ASN A 264 14.48 1.71 34.79
N GLU A 265 13.51 1.69 35.69
CA GLU A 265 13.60 2.34 37.01
C GLU A 265 13.05 1.45 38.13
N PRO A 266 13.36 1.72 39.41
CA PRO A 266 12.89 0.89 40.51
C PRO A 266 11.36 0.91 40.65
N TYR A 267 10.75 -0.28 40.66
CA TYR A 267 9.31 -0.47 40.83
C TYR A 267 8.99 -1.57 41.86
N GLU A 268 7.71 -1.68 42.20
CA GLU A 268 7.12 -2.77 42.97
C GLU A 268 5.90 -3.30 42.20
N ILE A 269 5.76 -4.62 42.08
CA ILE A 269 4.56 -5.24 41.49
C ILE A 269 3.48 -5.24 42.57
N VAL A 270 2.37 -4.56 42.29
CA VAL A 270 1.24 -4.39 43.22
C VAL A 270 0.13 -5.39 42.93
N ASP A 271 -0.05 -5.77 41.67
CA ASP A 271 -1.09 -6.69 41.23
C ASP A 271 -0.65 -7.40 39.93
N GLU A 272 -1.09 -8.64 39.74
CA GLU A 272 -0.90 -9.43 38.52
C GLU A 272 -2.24 -10.07 38.13
N PHE A 273 -2.62 -9.97 36.86
CA PHE A 273 -3.95 -10.40 36.42
C PHE A 273 -4.00 -10.64 34.91
N ASP A 274 -4.99 -11.41 34.46
CA ASP A 274 -5.26 -11.63 33.03
C ASP A 274 -5.88 -10.38 32.37
N GLY A 275 -5.57 -10.17 31.10
CA GLY A 275 -6.04 -9.00 30.34
C GLY A 275 -7.57 -8.86 30.29
N ARG A 276 -8.34 -9.95 30.42
CA ARG A 276 -9.80 -9.93 30.59
C ARG A 276 -10.27 -8.99 31.72
N ARG A 277 -9.48 -8.84 32.79
CA ARG A 277 -9.82 -7.92 33.90
C ARG A 277 -9.80 -6.45 33.49
N LEU A 278 -9.10 -6.11 32.41
CA LEU A 278 -9.05 -4.74 31.89
C LEU A 278 -10.25 -4.42 30.99
N GLU A 279 -11.05 -5.40 30.56
CA GLU A 279 -12.17 -5.15 29.65
C GLU A 279 -13.11 -4.06 30.18
N GLY A 280 -13.38 -3.05 29.35
CA GLY A 280 -14.27 -1.95 29.70
C GLY A 280 -13.69 -0.92 30.67
N VAL A 281 -12.44 -1.08 31.16
CA VAL A 281 -11.76 -0.04 31.95
C VAL A 281 -11.72 1.25 31.14
N LYS A 282 -12.26 2.32 31.72
CA LYS A 282 -12.30 3.64 31.08
C LYS A 282 -11.03 4.42 31.39
N TYR A 283 -10.59 5.20 30.41
CA TYR A 283 -9.44 6.09 30.54
C TYR A 283 -9.79 7.50 30.03
N VAL A 284 -8.89 8.45 30.23
CA VAL A 284 -8.98 9.81 29.69
C VAL A 284 -8.05 9.89 28.50
N ALA A 285 -8.53 10.33 27.34
CA ALA A 285 -7.69 10.54 26.17
C ALA A 285 -6.57 11.55 26.50
N PRO A 286 -5.28 11.22 26.30
CA PRO A 286 -4.14 12.07 26.70
C PRO A 286 -4.15 13.50 26.14
N LEU A 287 -4.77 13.68 24.96
CA LEU A 287 -4.82 14.95 24.23
C LEU A 287 -6.24 15.56 24.18
N SER A 288 -7.16 15.08 25.02
CA SER A 288 -8.59 15.43 24.92
C SER A 288 -8.89 16.93 25.09
N ASP A 289 -8.06 17.69 25.79
CA ASP A 289 -8.19 19.14 25.92
C ASP A 289 -7.64 19.92 24.71
N LEU A 290 -6.70 19.34 23.98
CA LEU A 290 -6.12 19.92 22.76
C LEU A 290 -6.89 19.52 21.50
N VAL A 291 -7.64 18.41 21.55
CA VAL A 291 -8.42 17.83 20.46
C VAL A 291 -9.87 17.68 20.92
N PRO A 292 -10.70 18.74 20.85
CA PRO A 292 -12.00 18.79 21.54
C PRO A 292 -12.97 17.66 21.17
N VAL A 293 -12.95 17.17 19.93
CA VAL A 293 -13.81 16.06 19.48
C VAL A 293 -13.64 14.79 20.32
N GLN A 294 -12.48 14.64 20.98
CA GLN A 294 -12.19 13.51 21.87
C GLN A 294 -13.09 13.47 23.11
N LYS A 295 -13.66 14.61 23.53
CA LYS A 295 -14.54 14.69 24.70
C LYS A 295 -15.93 14.11 24.45
N ASP A 296 -16.37 14.08 23.20
CA ASP A 296 -17.74 13.73 22.81
C ASP A 296 -17.85 12.32 22.20
N LEU A 297 -16.81 11.49 22.35
CA LEU A 297 -16.78 10.13 21.82
C LEU A 297 -17.62 9.16 22.64
N ASN A 298 -18.89 9.00 22.26
CA ASN A 298 -19.76 7.99 22.85
C ASN A 298 -19.18 6.57 22.61
N ARG A 299 -19.21 5.72 23.64
CA ARG A 299 -18.65 4.35 23.68
C ARG A 299 -17.14 4.22 23.46
N GLY A 300 -16.42 5.34 23.29
CA GLY A 300 -14.96 5.38 23.21
C GLY A 300 -14.28 5.38 24.59
N HIS A 301 -12.96 5.60 24.59
CA HIS A 301 -12.10 5.75 25.76
C HIS A 301 -12.23 4.63 26.79
N ARG A 302 -12.25 3.40 26.28
CA ARG A 302 -12.31 2.18 27.07
C ARG A 302 -11.36 1.13 26.52
N VAL A 303 -11.02 0.17 27.37
CA VAL A 303 -10.29 -1.01 26.96
C VAL A 303 -11.23 -2.01 26.28
N VAL A 304 -10.78 -2.60 25.18
CA VAL A 304 -11.41 -3.70 24.45
C VAL A 304 -10.46 -4.90 24.37
N LEU A 305 -11.01 -6.09 24.17
CA LEU A 305 -10.21 -7.32 24.07
C LEU A 305 -9.92 -7.66 22.60
N SER A 306 -8.70 -8.10 22.31
CA SER A 306 -8.28 -8.62 21.01
C SER A 306 -7.16 -9.64 21.20
N ASP A 307 -7.45 -10.92 20.98
CA ASP A 307 -6.46 -12.00 20.96
C ASP A 307 -5.66 -12.05 19.66
N LYS A 308 -6.24 -11.53 18.57
CA LYS A 308 -5.66 -11.58 17.22
C LYS A 308 -4.59 -10.52 16.97
N TYR A 309 -4.73 -9.34 17.58
CA TYR A 309 -3.94 -8.15 17.20
C TYR A 309 -3.01 -7.60 18.28
N VAL A 310 -3.01 -8.20 19.47
CA VAL A 310 -2.09 -7.84 20.54
C VAL A 310 -1.14 -9.02 20.77
N SER A 311 0.17 -8.78 20.62
CA SER A 311 1.20 -9.79 20.82
C SER A 311 2.02 -9.55 22.10
N GLU A 312 2.73 -10.59 22.54
CA GLU A 312 3.68 -10.50 23.66
C GLU A 312 5.04 -9.90 23.27
N GLU A 313 5.29 -9.72 21.96
CA GLU A 313 6.65 -9.50 21.44
C GLU A 313 7.05 -8.03 21.38
N GLU A 314 6.08 -7.11 21.26
CA GLU A 314 6.36 -5.69 21.00
C GLU A 314 5.59 -4.75 21.94
N GLY A 315 6.15 -3.55 22.12
CA GLY A 315 5.55 -2.49 22.92
C GLY A 315 5.31 -2.87 24.39
N THR A 316 4.11 -2.56 24.87
CA THR A 316 3.67 -2.71 26.27
C THR A 316 2.56 -3.74 26.44
N GLY A 317 2.09 -4.36 25.36
CA GLY A 317 0.86 -5.17 25.33
C GLY A 317 -0.44 -4.39 25.51
N CYS A 318 -0.39 -3.05 25.59
CA CYS A 318 -1.56 -2.18 25.52
C CYS A 318 -1.44 -1.34 24.24
N VAL A 319 -2.30 -1.63 23.25
CA VAL A 319 -2.21 -0.99 21.92
C VAL A 319 -3.30 0.06 21.80
N HIS A 320 -2.95 1.29 21.46
CA HIS A 320 -3.94 2.33 21.20
C HIS A 320 -4.64 2.08 19.88
N VAL A 321 -5.94 2.35 19.82
CA VAL A 321 -6.79 2.08 18.66
C VAL A 321 -7.17 3.40 17.99
N ALA A 322 -6.75 3.60 16.76
CA ALA A 322 -7.10 4.73 15.89
C ALA A 322 -7.69 4.19 14.56
N PRO A 323 -9.02 3.99 14.48
CA PRO A 323 -9.65 3.21 13.40
C PRO A 323 -9.46 3.79 11.99
N GLU A 324 -9.15 5.08 11.89
CA GLU A 324 -8.82 5.72 10.61
C GLU A 324 -7.47 5.25 10.04
N HIS A 325 -6.53 4.85 10.90
CA HIS A 325 -5.11 4.72 10.59
C HIS A 325 -4.53 3.33 10.83
N GLY A 326 -5.36 2.33 11.14
CA GLY A 326 -4.97 0.94 11.31
C GLY A 326 -6.03 0.01 10.75
N LYS A 327 -5.64 -1.02 9.98
CA LYS A 327 -6.59 -1.99 9.45
C LYS A 327 -7.17 -2.84 10.58
N GLU A 328 -6.27 -3.28 11.45
CA GLU A 328 -6.55 -4.04 12.67
C GLU A 328 -7.43 -3.20 13.61
N ASP A 329 -7.07 -1.93 13.81
CA ASP A 329 -7.84 -0.96 14.60
C ASP A 329 -9.25 -0.77 14.07
N PHE A 330 -9.42 -0.69 12.75
CA PHE A 330 -10.73 -0.55 12.10
C PHE A 330 -11.60 -1.78 12.33
N GLU A 331 -11.05 -2.98 12.16
CA GLU A 331 -11.77 -4.24 12.40
C GLU A 331 -12.24 -4.34 13.86
N VAL A 332 -11.33 -4.14 14.82
CA VAL A 332 -11.66 -4.15 16.26
C VAL A 332 -12.69 -3.09 16.61
N ALA A 333 -12.61 -1.91 16.01
CA ALA A 333 -13.56 -0.83 16.23
C ALA A 333 -14.96 -1.16 15.73
N MET A 334 -15.09 -1.78 14.56
CA MET A 334 -16.39 -2.18 14.03
C MET A 334 -17.01 -3.29 14.89
N GLU A 335 -16.24 -4.30 15.29
CA GLU A 335 -16.70 -5.42 16.12
C GLU A 335 -17.19 -4.94 17.50
N ASN A 336 -16.53 -3.93 18.08
CA ASN A 336 -16.83 -3.40 19.41
C ASN A 336 -17.78 -2.20 19.42
N GLY A 337 -18.27 -1.76 18.25
CA GLY A 337 -19.11 -0.58 18.10
C GLY A 337 -18.44 0.70 18.62
N LEU A 338 -17.14 0.84 18.38
CA LEU A 338 -16.35 2.02 18.75
C LEU A 338 -16.58 3.17 17.74
N PRO A 339 -16.42 4.43 18.18
CA PRO A 339 -16.57 5.56 17.28
C PRO A 339 -15.45 5.59 16.24
N HIS A 340 -15.75 6.16 15.08
CA HIS A 340 -14.81 6.36 13.99
C HIS A 340 -14.76 7.86 13.67
N ILE A 341 -13.64 8.48 13.97
CA ILE A 341 -13.36 9.90 13.69
C ILE A 341 -12.38 10.01 12.52
N ILE A 342 -12.52 11.09 11.76
CA ILE A 342 -11.68 11.38 10.59
C ILE A 342 -11.01 12.73 10.84
N LEU A 343 -9.73 12.69 11.22
CA LEU A 343 -8.96 13.89 11.56
C LEU A 343 -7.92 14.26 10.53
N VAL A 344 -7.68 13.42 9.51
CA VAL A 344 -6.66 13.68 8.48
C VAL A 344 -7.31 13.73 7.10
N ASN A 345 -7.02 14.78 6.36
CA ASN A 345 -7.51 14.93 4.99
C ASN A 345 -6.67 14.14 3.98
N GLU A 346 -7.09 14.19 2.72
CA GLU A 346 -6.47 13.43 1.61
C GLU A 346 -5.02 13.85 1.31
N MET A 347 -4.61 15.04 1.74
CA MET A 347 -3.26 15.56 1.56
C MET A 347 -2.35 15.24 2.75
N GLY A 348 -2.84 14.52 3.78
CA GLY A 348 -2.07 14.22 4.98
C GLY A 348 -1.98 15.38 5.97
N PHE A 349 -2.94 16.32 5.93
CA PHE A 349 -3.03 17.41 6.89
C PHE A 349 -4.19 17.19 7.86
N PHE A 350 -3.98 17.56 9.12
CA PHE A 350 -5.04 17.54 10.12
C PHE A 350 -6.20 18.47 9.73
N THR A 351 -7.43 18.00 9.90
CA THR A 351 -8.66 18.77 9.68
C THR A 351 -8.87 19.76 10.81
N LYS A 352 -9.84 20.67 10.65
CA LYS A 352 -10.26 21.63 11.68
C LYS A 352 -10.68 20.96 13.00
N ASP A 353 -11.14 19.72 12.93
CA ASP A 353 -11.65 18.97 14.09
C ASP A 353 -10.52 18.41 14.97
N ALA A 354 -9.27 18.44 14.48
CA ALA A 354 -8.07 18.05 15.21
C ALA A 354 -7.60 19.08 16.26
N GLY A 355 -8.35 20.18 16.44
CA GLY A 355 -8.05 21.20 17.46
C GLY A 355 -6.70 21.87 17.24
N LYS A 356 -5.81 21.80 18.23
CA LYS A 356 -4.47 22.44 18.19
C LYS A 356 -3.66 22.07 16.95
N TYR A 357 -3.81 20.84 16.45
CA TYR A 357 -3.01 20.32 15.33
C TYR A 357 -3.58 20.67 13.96
N ALA A 358 -4.74 21.34 13.88
CA ALA A 358 -5.42 21.65 12.63
C ALA A 358 -4.50 22.35 11.62
N GLY A 359 -4.52 21.88 10.37
CA GLY A 359 -3.74 22.44 9.26
C GLY A 359 -2.26 22.04 9.24
N LYS A 360 -1.79 21.21 10.19
CA LYS A 360 -0.41 20.68 10.18
C LYS A 360 -0.32 19.38 9.41
N TYR A 361 0.81 19.16 8.73
CA TYR A 361 1.11 17.89 8.08
C TYR A 361 1.42 16.84 9.16
N ILE A 362 0.88 15.63 9.02
CA ILE A 362 0.89 14.61 10.09
C ILE A 362 2.29 14.30 10.62
N PHE A 363 3.29 14.10 9.75
CA PHE A 363 4.65 13.76 10.17
C PHE A 363 5.39 14.96 10.79
N ASP A 364 5.02 16.19 10.45
CA ASP A 364 5.60 17.39 11.06
C ASP A 364 5.01 17.66 12.46
N ALA A 365 3.83 17.10 12.75
CA ALA A 365 3.15 17.26 14.03
C ALA A 365 3.70 16.34 15.13
N ASP A 366 4.48 15.30 14.78
CA ASP A 366 4.97 14.31 15.76
C ASP A 366 5.76 14.97 16.91
N GLU A 367 6.68 15.89 16.61
CA GLU A 367 7.47 16.57 17.65
C GLU A 367 6.62 17.44 18.58
N GLU A 368 5.61 18.12 18.05
CA GLU A 368 4.71 18.95 18.84
C GLU A 368 3.81 18.10 19.74
N ILE A 369 3.27 16.99 19.21
CA ILE A 369 2.48 16.03 20.00
C ILE A 369 3.33 15.47 21.14
N ILE A 370 4.58 15.11 20.86
CA ILE A 370 5.52 14.64 21.88
C ILE A 370 5.79 15.72 22.92
N SER A 371 5.97 16.98 22.51
CA SER A 371 6.15 18.11 23.43
C SER A 371 4.94 18.29 24.35
N ASP A 372 3.73 18.25 23.78
CA ASP A 372 2.48 18.37 24.53
C ASP A 372 2.30 17.25 25.54
N LEU A 373 2.61 16.02 25.16
CA LEU A 373 2.58 14.87 26.07
C LEU A 373 3.61 15.02 27.20
N LYS A 374 4.77 15.63 26.92
CA LYS A 374 5.80 15.89 27.93
C LYS A 374 5.38 16.99 28.90
N GLU A 375 4.83 18.10 28.41
CA GLU A 375 4.33 19.21 29.23
C GLU A 375 3.19 18.77 30.16
N LYS A 376 2.37 17.82 29.69
CA LYS A 376 1.30 17.18 30.47
C LYS A 376 1.78 16.08 31.42
N GLU A 377 3.09 15.82 31.45
CA GLU A 377 3.70 14.71 32.20
C GLU A 377 3.12 13.32 31.84
N LEU A 378 2.59 13.16 30.63
CA LEU A 378 2.03 11.90 30.11
C LEU A 378 3.02 11.09 29.27
N LEU A 379 4.12 11.70 28.80
CA LEU A 379 5.20 10.99 28.14
C LEU A 379 6.05 10.24 29.17
N TYR A 380 6.04 8.91 29.14
CA TYR A 380 6.87 8.07 30.01
C TYR A 380 8.31 7.97 29.51
N LYS A 381 8.45 7.65 28.22
CA LYS A 381 9.75 7.38 27.59
C LYS A 381 9.70 7.74 26.11
N ARG A 382 10.81 8.23 25.58
CA ARG A 382 11.00 8.51 24.15
C ARG A 382 12.32 7.89 23.70
N GLU A 383 12.26 7.15 22.61
CA GLU A 383 13.38 6.54 21.91
C GLU A 383 13.25 6.82 20.41
N THR A 384 14.25 6.41 19.64
CA THR A 384 14.22 6.41 18.18
C THR A 384 14.45 4.99 17.70
N ILE A 385 13.61 4.51 16.79
CA ILE A 385 13.75 3.19 16.18
C ILE A 385 14.05 3.35 14.68
N ILE A 386 14.84 2.42 14.14
CA ILE A 386 15.02 2.28 12.70
C ILE A 386 14.24 1.04 12.27
N HIS A 387 13.29 1.24 11.37
CA HIS A 387 12.47 0.15 10.83
C HIS A 387 12.12 0.42 9.37
N LYS A 388 11.64 -0.61 8.68
CA LYS A 388 11.16 -0.47 7.31
C LYS A 388 9.79 0.20 7.32
N TYR A 389 9.70 1.38 6.72
CA TYR A 389 8.44 2.13 6.60
C TYR A 389 7.99 2.22 5.14
N PRO A 390 6.69 2.04 4.84
CA PRO A 390 6.20 2.05 3.47
C PRO A 390 6.21 3.46 2.87
N HIS A 391 6.87 3.60 1.72
CA HIS A 391 6.84 4.82 0.91
C HIS A 391 6.19 4.54 -0.43
N CYS A 392 5.64 5.57 -1.06
CA CYS A 392 5.06 5.42 -2.39
C CYS A 392 6.15 4.98 -3.38
N TRP A 393 5.97 3.81 -4.01
CA TRP A 393 6.96 3.27 -4.95
C TRP A 393 7.31 4.24 -6.10
N ARG A 394 6.36 5.12 -6.45
CA ARG A 394 6.48 6.15 -7.50
C ARG A 394 7.17 7.43 -7.04
N CYS A 395 6.58 8.11 -6.05
CA CYS A 395 7.02 9.45 -5.64
C CYS A 395 7.95 9.48 -4.44
N LYS A 396 8.15 8.33 -3.78
CA LYS A 396 8.97 8.17 -2.57
C LYS A 396 8.48 8.97 -1.36
N THR A 397 7.27 9.53 -1.39
CA THR A 397 6.64 10.14 -0.22
C THR A 397 6.22 9.04 0.77
N PRO A 398 6.44 9.22 2.09
CA PRO A 398 5.92 8.28 3.10
C PRO A 398 4.42 8.09 2.95
N LEU A 399 3.96 6.85 3.03
CA LEU A 399 2.53 6.53 3.02
C LEU A 399 1.97 6.65 4.42
N PHE A 400 0.68 6.95 4.53
CA PHE A 400 -0.06 6.77 5.79
C PHE A 400 -1.30 5.92 5.54
N LEU A 401 -1.80 5.29 6.60
CA LEU A 401 -3.03 4.54 6.53
C LEU A 401 -4.22 5.49 6.71
N ARG A 402 -5.21 5.34 5.84
CA ARG A 402 -6.43 6.15 5.87
C ARG A 402 -7.64 5.30 5.56
N SER A 403 -8.73 5.51 6.30
CA SER A 403 -10.04 4.95 5.97
C SER A 403 -10.66 5.71 4.79
N THR A 404 -11.00 4.98 3.72
CA THR A 404 -11.66 5.56 2.54
C THR A 404 -12.63 4.55 1.94
N GLU A 405 -13.69 5.06 1.34
CA GLU A 405 -14.63 4.23 0.59
C GLU A 405 -14.08 3.90 -0.78
N GLN A 406 -13.96 2.61 -1.07
CA GLN A 406 -13.42 2.13 -2.33
C GLN A 406 -14.29 1.00 -2.88
N TRP A 407 -14.21 0.81 -4.20
CA TRP A 407 -14.71 -0.39 -4.84
C TRP A 407 -13.70 -1.52 -4.62
N VAL A 408 -14.17 -2.62 -4.04
CA VAL A 408 -13.36 -3.79 -3.72
C VAL A 408 -13.94 -5.03 -4.40
N ILE A 409 -13.06 -5.84 -4.98
CA ILE A 409 -13.39 -7.18 -5.47
C ILE A 409 -13.14 -8.17 -4.34
N LYS A 410 -14.16 -8.93 -3.94
CA LYS A 410 -14.11 -9.92 -2.84
C LYS A 410 -13.36 -11.20 -3.23
N LEU A 411 -12.05 -11.08 -3.49
CA LEU A 411 -11.19 -12.21 -3.85
C LEU A 411 -11.15 -13.32 -2.78
N THR A 412 -11.38 -12.97 -1.52
CA THR A 412 -11.46 -13.93 -0.41
C THR A 412 -12.58 -14.96 -0.60
N GLU A 413 -13.68 -14.57 -1.25
CA GLU A 413 -14.78 -15.48 -1.58
C GLU A 413 -14.41 -16.47 -2.69
N LEU A 414 -13.34 -16.18 -3.45
CA LEU A 414 -12.82 -17.03 -4.53
C LEU A 414 -11.54 -17.81 -4.14
N ARG A 415 -11.11 -17.75 -2.88
CA ARG A 415 -9.80 -18.30 -2.45
C ARG A 415 -9.61 -19.75 -2.86
N ASP A 416 -10.58 -20.61 -2.57
CA ASP A 416 -10.46 -22.05 -2.83
C ASP A 416 -10.46 -22.36 -4.33
N GLU A 417 -11.23 -21.61 -5.12
CA GLU A 417 -11.22 -21.72 -6.58
C GLU A 417 -9.87 -21.30 -7.17
N LEU A 418 -9.29 -20.21 -6.67
CA LEU A 418 -7.97 -19.74 -7.10
C LEU A 418 -6.86 -20.74 -6.77
N LEU A 419 -6.90 -21.37 -5.58
CA LEU A 419 -5.94 -22.40 -5.20
C LEU A 419 -6.06 -23.65 -6.08
N LYS A 420 -7.29 -24.13 -6.32
CA LYS A 420 -7.54 -25.26 -7.23
C LYS A 420 -7.10 -24.96 -8.66
N ALA A 421 -7.33 -23.74 -9.14
CA ALA A 421 -6.85 -23.32 -10.46
C ALA A 421 -5.32 -23.32 -10.50
N ASN A 422 -4.66 -22.83 -9.45
CA ASN A 422 -3.21 -22.76 -9.33
C ASN A 422 -2.54 -24.14 -9.33
N GLU A 423 -3.14 -25.16 -8.71
CA GLU A 423 -2.63 -26.55 -8.72
C GLU A 423 -2.52 -27.16 -10.12
N ASN A 424 -3.32 -26.66 -11.07
CA ASN A 424 -3.30 -27.13 -12.46
C ASN A 424 -2.27 -26.40 -13.34
N ILE A 425 -1.53 -25.42 -12.78
CA ILE A 425 -0.53 -24.63 -13.50
C ILE A 425 0.83 -25.34 -13.42
N ARG A 426 1.54 -25.38 -14.56
CA ARG A 426 2.94 -25.78 -14.63
C ARG A 426 3.82 -24.53 -14.49
N TRP A 427 4.41 -24.35 -13.31
CA TRP A 427 5.26 -23.22 -12.95
C TRP A 427 6.69 -23.36 -13.47
#